data_AF-A0A7T5RRQ3-F1
#
_entry.id   AF-A0A7T5RRQ3-F1
#
_cell.length_a   1.000
_cell.length_b   1.000
_cell.length_c   1.000
_cell.angle_alpha   90.00
_cell.angle_beta   90.00
_cell.angle_gamma   90.00
#
_symmetry.space_group_name_H-M   'P 1'
#
loop_
_entity.id
_entity.type
_entity.pdbx_description
1 polymer ?
#
loop_
_entity_poly.entity_id
_entity_poly.type
_entity_poly.pdbx_seq_one_letter_code
_entity_poly.pdbx_strand_id
1 'polypeptide(L)'
;MDGDRAYKARTTLRAVRLLLKANNAPEGQISIDQTMQVPVGSGFGASAAAAISAVYAVASATGIKGTKDEIAYHAHVAEIQEQTGLGTVSVSYNFAGAGAIVKPGAPGVSEFVRAKVPRGTKIVTASIGPYRKSDALSNRATSSAINLLGDAALKEFLALPTLDRLAEEGERFSVALGLMTPEVVELAELGKDSGASYASQNMIGLAVHCLCPSGKERAVARALRGSRLRPRVDTFGIGGKKAGVQ
;
A
#
# COMPACT_ATOMS: atom_id res chain seq x y z
N MET A 1 -13.24 -0.03 11.93
CA MET A 1 -11.85 0.24 11.50
C MET A 1 -11.76 1.53 10.72
N ASP A 2 -12.51 1.71 9.63
CA ASP A 2 -12.58 3.01 8.96
C ASP A 2 -13.50 3.95 9.75
N GLY A 3 -12.99 5.13 10.16
CA GLY A 3 -13.73 6.09 10.99
C GLY A 3 -13.92 5.68 12.46
N ASP A 4 -13.32 4.57 12.88
CA ASP A 4 -13.39 4.08 14.26
C ASP A 4 -12.42 4.85 15.15
N ARG A 5 -12.96 5.72 16.02
CA ARG A 5 -12.18 6.49 17.00
C ARG A 5 -11.44 5.62 18.01
N ALA A 6 -11.80 4.33 18.16
CA ALA A 6 -11.10 3.39 19.02
C ALA A 6 -9.86 2.74 18.35
N TYR A 7 -9.62 2.98 17.05
CA TYR A 7 -8.41 2.51 16.39
C TYR A 7 -7.18 3.21 16.98
N LYS A 8 -6.29 2.43 17.61
CA LYS A 8 -5.16 2.96 18.40
C LYS A 8 -4.08 3.68 17.60
N ALA A 9 -4.13 3.66 16.25
CA ALA A 9 -3.18 4.33 15.36
C ALA A 9 -1.69 4.20 15.79
N ARG A 10 -1.29 3.00 16.21
CA ARG A 10 -0.01 2.76 16.91
C ARG A 10 1.20 3.24 16.12
N THR A 11 1.23 2.98 14.82
CA THR A 11 2.30 3.42 13.92
C THR A 11 2.39 4.95 13.86
N THR A 12 1.26 5.66 13.71
CA THR A 12 1.21 7.13 13.75
C THR A 12 1.76 7.67 15.09
N LEU A 13 1.23 7.17 16.20
CA LEU A 13 1.64 7.63 17.53
C LEU A 13 3.13 7.38 17.78
N ARG A 14 3.64 6.22 17.36
CA ARG A 14 5.06 5.88 17.45
C ARG A 14 5.91 6.84 16.61
N ALA A 15 5.53 7.06 15.35
CA ALA A 15 6.27 7.93 14.43
C ALA A 15 6.40 9.36 14.96
N VAL A 16 5.29 9.91 15.46
CA VAL A 16 5.26 11.27 16.04
C VAL A 16 6.11 11.35 17.30
N ARG A 17 6.02 10.35 18.20
CA ARG A 17 6.87 10.31 19.40
C ARG A 17 8.35 10.24 19.06
N LEU A 18 8.73 9.44 18.06
CA LEU A 18 10.11 9.35 17.60
C LEU A 18 10.60 10.70 17.05
N LEU A 19 9.78 11.37 16.22
CA LEU A 19 10.09 12.69 15.66
C LEU A 19 10.30 13.73 16.76
N LEU A 20 9.35 13.85 17.70
CA LEU A 20 9.42 14.82 18.79
C LEU A 20 10.63 14.57 19.70
N LYS A 21 10.87 13.30 20.05
CA LYS A 21 12.01 12.91 20.89
C LYS A 21 13.34 13.21 20.21
N ALA A 22 13.49 12.89 18.94
CA ALA A 22 14.74 13.13 18.20
C ALA A 22 15.08 14.63 18.07
N ASN A 23 14.07 15.50 18.18
CA ASN A 23 14.23 16.95 18.03
C ASN A 23 14.13 17.71 19.37
N ASN A 24 14.17 17.01 20.51
CA ASN A 24 14.02 17.60 21.84
C ASN A 24 12.83 18.57 21.94
N ALA A 25 11.70 18.19 21.34
CA ALA A 25 10.51 19.03 21.35
C ALA A 25 10.04 19.30 22.80
N PRO A 26 9.58 20.52 23.11
CA PRO A 26 9.13 20.87 24.45
C PRO A 26 7.91 20.03 24.86
N GLU A 27 7.67 19.93 26.15
CA GLU A 27 6.46 19.31 26.67
C GLU A 27 5.21 20.06 26.19
N GLY A 28 4.17 19.30 25.86
CA GLY A 28 2.93 19.85 25.34
C GLY A 28 1.96 18.76 24.90
N GLN A 29 0.82 19.19 24.38
CA GLN A 29 -0.23 18.31 23.87
C GLN A 29 -0.40 18.50 22.37
N ILE A 30 -0.35 17.40 21.62
CA ILE A 30 -0.67 17.37 20.19
C ILE A 30 -1.90 16.50 19.99
N SER A 31 -2.90 17.05 19.32
CA SER A 31 -4.05 16.30 18.81
C SER A 31 -3.91 16.12 17.31
N ILE A 32 -4.08 14.89 16.81
CA ILE A 32 -3.96 14.55 15.40
C ILE A 32 -5.27 13.89 14.97
N ASP A 33 -5.96 14.51 14.02
CA ASP A 33 -7.13 13.95 13.35
C ASP A 33 -6.73 13.47 11.95
N GLN A 34 -6.98 12.20 11.63
CA GLN A 34 -6.62 11.57 10.36
C GLN A 34 -7.85 10.94 9.72
N THR A 35 -8.12 11.32 8.47
CA THR A 35 -9.16 10.67 7.66
C THR A 35 -8.54 9.65 6.71
N MET A 36 -8.96 8.39 6.83
CA MET A 36 -8.51 7.30 5.97
C MET A 36 -9.46 7.11 4.79
N GLN A 37 -8.93 7.23 3.57
CA GLN A 37 -9.71 7.05 2.34
C GLN A 37 -9.72 5.61 1.84
N VAL A 38 -8.95 4.73 2.46
CA VAL A 38 -8.80 3.31 2.08
C VAL A 38 -8.99 2.41 3.30
N PRO A 39 -9.44 1.15 3.10
CA PRO A 39 -9.62 0.21 4.20
C PRO A 39 -8.32 -0.07 4.97
N VAL A 40 -8.34 0.16 6.28
CA VAL A 40 -7.22 -0.17 7.15
C VAL A 40 -7.06 -1.70 7.29
N GLY A 41 -5.81 -2.18 7.24
CA GLY A 41 -5.49 -3.62 7.42
C GLY A 41 -5.79 -4.50 6.20
N SER A 42 -6.09 -3.91 5.04
CA SER A 42 -6.47 -4.65 3.82
C SER A 42 -5.42 -4.54 2.69
N GLY A 43 -4.14 -4.43 3.05
CA GLY A 43 -3.02 -4.38 2.09
C GLY A 43 -2.85 -3.07 1.31
N PHE A 44 -3.49 -1.97 1.73
CA PHE A 44 -3.40 -0.66 1.04
C PHE A 44 -2.22 0.23 1.47
N GLY A 45 -1.40 -0.21 2.44
CA GLY A 45 -0.36 0.65 3.02
C GLY A 45 -0.91 1.82 3.87
N ALA A 46 -2.11 1.65 4.43
CA ALA A 46 -2.83 2.68 5.18
C ALA A 46 -2.05 3.16 6.43
N SER A 47 -1.36 2.26 7.13
CA SER A 47 -0.50 2.58 8.29
C SER A 47 0.67 3.49 7.92
N ALA A 48 1.37 3.15 6.83
CA ALA A 48 2.49 3.91 6.32
C ALA A 48 2.05 5.32 5.89
N ALA A 49 0.97 5.42 5.11
CA ALA A 49 0.43 6.71 4.68
C ALA A 49 0.01 7.59 5.87
N ALA A 50 -0.65 7.00 6.87
CA ALA A 50 -1.02 7.69 8.10
C ALA A 50 0.23 8.17 8.87
N ALA A 51 1.25 7.34 9.04
CA ALA A 51 2.47 7.72 9.73
C ALA A 51 3.23 8.83 9.00
N ILE A 52 3.39 8.72 7.67
CA ILE A 52 4.03 9.74 6.83
C ILE A 52 3.30 11.08 6.95
N SER A 53 1.98 11.10 6.77
CA SER A 53 1.20 12.34 6.85
C SER A 53 1.30 12.99 8.22
N ALA A 54 1.31 12.20 9.31
CA ALA A 54 1.42 12.71 10.67
C ALA A 54 2.79 13.29 10.98
N VAL A 55 3.90 12.64 10.61
CA VAL A 55 5.24 13.20 10.88
C VAL A 55 5.46 14.51 10.13
N TYR A 56 4.98 14.63 8.90
CA TYR A 56 5.06 15.90 8.16
C TYR A 56 4.15 16.98 8.74
N ALA A 57 2.91 16.65 9.09
CA ALA A 57 1.99 17.61 9.70
C ALA A 57 2.52 18.13 11.04
N VAL A 58 3.04 17.23 11.89
CA VAL A 58 3.63 17.60 13.19
C VAL A 58 4.89 18.43 12.99
N ALA A 59 5.82 18.00 12.12
CA ALA A 59 7.04 18.77 11.87
C ALA A 59 6.73 20.20 11.40
N SER A 60 5.74 20.35 10.52
CA SER A 60 5.25 21.65 10.07
C SER A 60 4.63 22.47 11.20
N ALA A 61 3.79 21.86 12.04
CA ALA A 61 3.08 22.54 13.12
C ALA A 61 3.99 22.97 14.28
N THR A 62 5.05 22.21 14.55
CA THR A 62 6.01 22.48 15.64
C THR A 62 7.28 23.17 15.17
N GLY A 63 7.41 23.46 13.88
CA GLY A 63 8.59 24.12 13.30
C GLY A 63 9.85 23.26 13.23
N ILE A 64 9.75 21.94 13.43
CA ILE A 64 10.87 21.00 13.29
C ILE A 64 11.38 21.05 11.85
N LYS A 65 12.68 21.29 11.71
CA LYS A 65 13.36 21.35 10.40
C LYS A 65 13.98 20.00 10.06
N GLY A 66 14.01 19.71 8.77
CA GLY A 66 14.60 18.49 8.22
C GLY A 66 14.23 18.35 6.75
N THR A 67 15.05 17.60 6.02
CA THR A 67 14.75 17.14 4.68
C THR A 67 13.53 16.20 4.70
N LYS A 68 12.94 15.97 3.52
CA LYS A 68 11.85 15.00 3.39
C LYS A 68 12.24 13.62 3.92
N ASP A 69 13.46 13.18 3.61
CA ASP A 69 14.00 11.88 4.01
C ASP A 69 14.12 11.78 5.53
N GLU A 70 14.71 12.80 6.18
CA GLU A 70 14.89 12.85 7.64
C GLU A 70 13.56 12.82 8.40
N ILE A 71 12.55 13.55 7.93
CA ILE A 71 11.23 13.54 8.58
C ILE A 71 10.52 12.18 8.35
N ALA A 72 10.53 11.66 7.12
CA ALA A 72 9.92 10.37 6.78
C ALA A 72 10.59 9.18 7.48
N TYR A 73 11.88 9.30 7.82
CA TYR A 73 12.64 8.27 8.53
C TYR A 73 11.93 7.83 9.84
N HIS A 74 11.33 8.77 10.57
CA HIS A 74 10.61 8.47 11.81
C HIS A 74 9.37 7.60 11.57
N ALA A 75 8.67 7.79 10.45
CA ALA A 75 7.57 6.92 10.04
C ALA A 75 8.06 5.53 9.63
N HIS A 76 9.24 5.44 8.99
CA HIS A 76 9.84 4.16 8.60
C HIS A 76 10.24 3.33 9.82
N VAL A 77 10.93 3.95 10.79
CA VAL A 77 11.30 3.30 12.05
C VAL A 77 10.05 2.84 12.81
N ALA A 78 8.99 3.64 12.82
CA ALA A 78 7.73 3.27 13.45
C ALA A 78 7.08 2.04 12.81
N GLU A 79 7.08 1.92 11.47
CA GLU A 79 6.57 0.73 10.78
C GLU A 79 7.33 -0.55 11.15
N ILE A 80 8.65 -0.47 11.24
CA ILE A 80 9.48 -1.60 11.65
C ILE A 80 9.21 -1.98 13.11
N GLN A 81 9.19 -1.00 14.02
CA GLN A 81 8.99 -1.24 15.45
C GLN A 81 7.59 -1.78 15.77
N GLU A 82 6.56 -1.32 15.06
CA GLU A 82 5.18 -1.77 15.25
C GLU A 82 4.82 -2.97 14.34
N GLN A 83 5.79 -3.47 13.55
CA GLN A 83 5.65 -4.60 12.63
C GLN A 83 4.49 -4.43 11.64
N THR A 84 4.29 -3.21 11.13
CA THR A 84 3.18 -2.89 10.20
C THR A 84 3.61 -2.80 8.74
N GLY A 85 4.92 -2.70 8.49
CA GLY A 85 5.47 -2.70 7.14
C GLY A 85 6.99 -2.61 7.15
N LEU A 86 7.60 -2.96 6.01
CA LEU A 86 9.07 -2.94 5.85
C LEU A 86 9.52 -2.00 4.72
N GLY A 87 8.68 -1.79 3.70
CA GLY A 87 9.07 -1.05 2.48
C GLY A 87 8.12 0.07 2.06
N THR A 88 6.90 0.15 2.62
CA THR A 88 5.91 1.12 2.12
C THR A 88 6.38 2.55 2.37
N VAL A 89 6.85 2.88 3.59
CA VAL A 89 7.36 4.22 3.88
C VAL A 89 8.62 4.54 3.07
N SER A 90 9.47 3.56 2.79
CA SER A 90 10.75 3.77 2.10
C SER A 90 10.63 4.46 0.74
N VAL A 91 9.47 4.32 0.07
CA VAL A 91 9.27 4.94 -1.25
C VAL A 91 8.04 5.84 -1.32
N SER A 92 6.95 5.53 -0.62
CA SER A 92 5.69 6.27 -0.80
C SER A 92 5.75 7.74 -0.36
N TYR A 93 6.73 8.12 0.47
CA TYR A 93 6.92 9.51 0.90
C TYR A 93 7.40 10.44 -0.24
N ASN A 94 8.06 9.91 -1.26
CA ASN A 94 8.67 10.69 -2.35
C ASN A 94 8.34 10.17 -3.76
N PHE A 95 7.73 8.99 -3.87
CA PHE A 95 7.38 8.36 -5.13
C PHE A 95 5.87 8.21 -5.26
N ALA A 96 5.37 8.47 -6.46
CA ALA A 96 3.99 8.24 -6.87
C ALA A 96 3.99 7.45 -8.18
N GLY A 97 2.97 6.62 -8.38
CA GLY A 97 2.87 5.74 -9.54
C GLY A 97 2.94 4.28 -9.14
N ALA A 98 3.60 3.47 -9.97
CA ALA A 98 3.81 2.04 -9.74
C ALA A 98 5.28 1.68 -10.01
N GLY A 99 5.75 0.58 -9.43
CA GLY A 99 7.14 0.15 -9.57
C GLY A 99 7.57 -0.79 -8.45
N ALA A 100 8.88 -1.00 -8.33
CA ALA A 100 9.47 -1.90 -7.35
C ALA A 100 10.67 -1.25 -6.63
N ILE A 101 10.86 -1.63 -5.37
CA ILE A 101 12.08 -1.33 -4.60
C ILE A 101 13.17 -2.28 -5.10
N VAL A 102 14.25 -1.74 -5.66
CA VAL A 102 15.39 -2.52 -6.18
C VAL A 102 16.55 -2.59 -5.20
N LYS A 103 16.62 -1.63 -4.29
CA LYS A 103 17.55 -1.62 -3.16
C LYS A 103 16.76 -1.34 -1.89
N PRO A 104 16.68 -2.28 -0.94
CA PRO A 104 15.99 -2.06 0.32
C PRO A 104 16.72 -1.01 1.16
N GLY A 105 15.96 -0.21 1.91
CA GLY A 105 16.52 0.83 2.76
C GLY A 105 15.47 1.74 3.36
N ALA A 106 15.91 2.62 4.26
CA ALA A 106 15.11 3.70 4.79
C ALA A 106 14.92 4.83 3.73
N PRO A 107 14.05 5.82 3.98
CA PRO A 107 14.01 7.05 3.20
C PRO A 107 15.41 7.62 2.96
N GLY A 108 15.71 8.04 1.71
CA GLY A 108 17.03 8.49 1.27
C GLY A 108 18.05 7.39 0.92
N VAL A 109 17.79 6.13 1.28
CA VAL A 109 18.70 4.99 1.03
C VAL A 109 18.12 4.02 -0.01
N SER A 110 16.81 3.77 0.04
CA SER A 110 16.17 2.83 -0.88
C SER A 110 16.15 3.35 -2.32
N GLU A 111 16.29 2.44 -3.29
CA GLU A 111 16.16 2.77 -4.71
C GLU A 111 14.86 2.17 -5.26
N PHE A 112 14.14 2.97 -6.05
CA PHE A 112 12.84 2.60 -6.62
C PHE A 112 12.85 2.75 -8.14
N VAL A 113 12.58 1.66 -8.85
CA VAL A 113 12.40 1.68 -10.31
C VAL A 113 10.93 1.81 -10.63
N ARG A 114 10.58 2.90 -11.32
CA ARG A 114 9.21 3.20 -11.74
C ARG A 114 8.83 2.36 -12.96
N ALA A 115 7.64 1.79 -12.92
CA ALA A 115 7.00 1.20 -14.07
C ALA A 115 6.47 2.28 -15.01
N LYS A 116 6.56 2.07 -16.33
CA LYS A 116 5.83 2.89 -17.31
C LYS A 116 4.33 2.61 -17.16
N VAL A 117 3.58 3.63 -16.76
CA VAL A 117 2.12 3.56 -16.55
C VAL A 117 1.41 4.11 -17.79
N PRO A 118 0.58 3.31 -18.48
CA PRO A 118 -0.23 3.81 -19.59
C PRO A 118 -1.19 4.93 -19.14
N ARG A 119 -1.38 5.94 -19.99
CA ARG A 119 -2.26 7.06 -19.68
C ARG A 119 -3.71 6.58 -19.56
N GLY A 120 -4.40 7.07 -18.53
CA GLY A 120 -5.81 6.74 -18.31
C GLY A 120 -6.05 5.44 -17.58
N THR A 121 -5.01 4.63 -17.30
CA THR A 121 -5.15 3.44 -16.45
C THR A 121 -5.68 3.82 -15.07
N LYS A 122 -6.66 3.04 -14.62
CA LYS A 122 -7.27 3.16 -13.29
C LYS A 122 -7.01 1.90 -12.49
N ILE A 123 -7.04 2.03 -11.18
CA ILE A 123 -7.07 0.90 -10.26
C ILE A 123 -8.48 0.85 -9.68
N VAL A 124 -9.17 -0.28 -9.84
CA VAL A 124 -10.38 -0.58 -9.08
C VAL A 124 -10.00 -1.56 -7.98
N THR A 125 -10.35 -1.28 -6.74
CA THR A 125 -10.10 -2.20 -5.63
C THR A 125 -11.39 -2.71 -5.04
N ALA A 126 -11.42 -3.96 -4.60
CA ALA A 126 -12.52 -4.54 -3.85
C ALA A 126 -11.99 -5.17 -2.56
N SER A 127 -12.45 -4.71 -1.40
CA SER A 127 -12.02 -5.18 -0.09
C SER A 127 -13.19 -5.76 0.70
N ILE A 128 -13.05 -6.99 1.17
CA ILE A 128 -14.04 -7.67 2.01
C ILE A 128 -13.76 -7.39 3.49
N GLY A 129 -12.49 -7.15 3.84
CA GLY A 129 -12.10 -6.77 5.19
C GLY A 129 -10.60 -6.87 5.46
N PRO A 130 -10.21 -6.63 6.72
CA PRO A 130 -8.82 -6.74 7.14
C PRO A 130 -8.35 -8.20 7.12
N TYR A 131 -7.08 -8.42 6.82
CA TYR A 131 -6.46 -9.74 6.88
C TYR A 131 -6.27 -10.18 8.33
N ARG A 132 -6.76 -11.36 8.72
CA ARG A 132 -6.60 -11.83 10.11
C ARG A 132 -5.23 -12.48 10.27
N LYS A 133 -4.63 -12.32 11.46
CA LYS A 133 -3.36 -12.99 11.78
C LYS A 133 -3.46 -14.52 11.71
N SER A 134 -4.64 -15.10 11.97
CA SER A 134 -4.90 -16.53 11.78
C SER A 134 -4.63 -16.98 10.35
N ASP A 135 -4.97 -16.14 9.38
CA ASP A 135 -4.88 -16.44 7.96
C ASP A 135 -3.43 -16.33 7.47
N ALA A 136 -2.56 -15.63 8.22
CA ALA A 136 -1.12 -15.63 8.01
C ALA A 136 -0.46 -16.89 8.57
N LEU A 137 -0.97 -17.43 9.69
CA LEU A 137 -0.42 -18.61 10.36
C LEU A 137 -0.80 -19.92 9.66
N SER A 138 -1.93 -19.97 8.95
CA SER A 138 -2.30 -21.08 8.06
C SER A 138 -1.49 -21.10 6.76
N ASN A 139 -0.70 -20.05 6.50
CA ASN A 139 0.03 -19.89 5.26
C ASN A 139 1.35 -20.66 5.31
N ARG A 140 1.55 -21.57 4.34
CA ARG A 140 2.76 -22.40 4.23
C ARG A 140 3.96 -21.66 3.65
N ALA A 141 3.80 -20.40 3.24
CA ALA A 141 4.86 -19.60 2.64
C ALA A 141 6.04 -19.43 3.62
N THR A 142 7.17 -20.06 3.28
CA THR A 142 8.43 -19.87 4.02
C THR A 142 9.15 -18.62 3.54
N SER A 143 9.96 -18.00 4.41
CA SER A 143 10.81 -16.86 4.02
C SER A 143 11.70 -17.18 2.81
N SER A 144 12.15 -18.42 2.67
CA SER A 144 12.95 -18.87 1.52
C SER A 144 12.14 -18.87 0.21
N ALA A 145 10.88 -19.32 0.23
CA ALA A 145 10.01 -19.28 -0.94
C ALA A 145 9.67 -17.84 -1.34
N ILE A 146 9.41 -16.98 -0.35
CA ILE A 146 9.15 -15.55 -0.56
C ILE A 146 10.35 -14.88 -1.24
N ASN A 147 11.57 -15.10 -0.73
CA ASN A 147 12.77 -14.52 -1.31
C ASN A 147 13.02 -15.04 -2.73
N LEU A 148 12.93 -16.35 -2.95
CA LEU A 148 13.15 -16.95 -4.27
C LEU A 148 12.19 -16.41 -5.33
N LEU A 149 10.88 -16.39 -5.01
CA LEU A 149 9.85 -15.90 -5.92
C LEU A 149 9.93 -14.38 -6.11
N GLY A 150 10.25 -13.65 -5.04
CA GLY A 150 10.43 -12.20 -5.07
C GLY A 150 11.61 -11.78 -5.94
N ASP A 151 12.76 -12.45 -5.81
CA ASP A 151 13.95 -12.20 -6.62
C ASP A 151 13.69 -12.51 -8.11
N ALA A 152 12.99 -13.61 -8.39
CA ALA A 152 12.58 -13.96 -9.75
C ALA A 152 11.64 -12.90 -10.36
N ALA A 153 10.60 -12.50 -9.62
CA ALA A 153 9.65 -11.48 -10.05
C ALA A 153 10.34 -10.12 -10.29
N LEU A 154 11.25 -9.72 -9.38
CA LEU A 154 11.99 -8.48 -9.49
C LEU A 154 12.91 -8.49 -10.72
N LYS A 155 13.62 -9.60 -10.96
CA LYS A 155 14.48 -9.77 -12.15
C LYS A 155 13.69 -9.59 -13.44
N GLU A 156 12.53 -10.24 -13.56
CA GLU A 156 11.66 -10.15 -14.73
C GLU A 156 11.09 -8.74 -14.92
N PHE A 157 10.65 -8.09 -13.85
CA PHE A 157 10.20 -6.68 -13.90
C PHE A 157 11.32 -5.74 -14.37
N LEU A 158 12.56 -5.93 -13.90
CA LEU A 158 13.68 -5.07 -14.27
C LEU A 158 14.14 -5.23 -15.72
N ALA A 159 13.90 -6.38 -16.33
CA ALA A 159 14.15 -6.59 -17.75
C ALA A 159 13.25 -5.69 -18.63
N LEU A 160 12.02 -5.43 -18.20
CA LEU A 160 11.08 -4.54 -18.90
C LEU A 160 10.14 -3.82 -17.90
N PRO A 161 10.57 -2.67 -17.31
CA PRO A 161 9.83 -1.95 -16.26
C PRO A 161 8.53 -1.30 -16.74
N THR A 162 7.51 -2.11 -16.96
CA THR A 162 6.17 -1.70 -17.41
C THR A 162 5.13 -2.10 -16.37
N LEU A 163 3.97 -1.43 -16.38
CA LEU A 163 2.89 -1.76 -15.47
C LEU A 163 2.37 -3.19 -15.69
N ASP A 164 2.33 -3.64 -16.94
CA ASP A 164 1.89 -4.99 -17.31
C ASP A 164 2.82 -6.05 -16.74
N ARG A 165 4.15 -5.91 -16.93
CA ARG A 165 5.12 -6.84 -16.32
C ARG A 165 5.08 -6.81 -14.80
N LEU A 166 4.93 -5.63 -14.18
CA LEU A 166 4.78 -5.55 -12.72
C LEU A 166 3.55 -6.33 -12.23
N ALA A 167 2.43 -6.22 -12.94
CA ALA A 167 1.18 -6.89 -12.58
C ALA A 167 1.26 -8.41 -12.81
N GLU A 168 1.83 -8.85 -13.93
CA GLU A 168 2.05 -10.27 -14.24
C GLU A 168 2.90 -10.95 -13.18
N GLU A 169 4.06 -10.38 -12.85
CA GLU A 169 4.96 -10.97 -11.87
C GLU A 169 4.37 -10.90 -10.45
N GLY A 170 3.62 -9.84 -10.12
CA GLY A 170 2.91 -9.71 -8.85
C GLY A 170 1.78 -10.74 -8.68
N GLU A 171 1.03 -11.01 -9.74
CA GLU A 171 0.01 -12.07 -9.76
C GLU A 171 0.67 -13.45 -9.63
N ARG A 172 1.68 -13.74 -10.46
CA ARG A 172 2.43 -15.00 -10.40
C ARG A 172 3.01 -15.26 -9.01
N PHE A 173 3.59 -14.24 -8.39
CA PHE A 173 4.11 -14.29 -7.02
C PHE A 173 3.01 -14.65 -6.01
N SER A 174 1.86 -13.98 -6.09
CA SER A 174 0.74 -14.19 -5.16
C SER A 174 0.14 -15.59 -5.27
N VAL A 175 -0.03 -16.09 -6.51
CA VAL A 175 -0.51 -17.45 -6.80
C VAL A 175 0.49 -18.50 -6.32
N ALA A 176 1.78 -18.34 -6.65
CA ALA A 176 2.81 -19.31 -6.29
C ALA A 176 3.01 -19.43 -4.77
N LEU A 177 2.76 -18.36 -4.01
CA LEU A 177 2.80 -18.39 -2.56
C LEU A 177 1.52 -18.92 -1.90
N GLY A 178 0.43 -19.11 -2.66
CA GLY A 178 -0.84 -19.60 -2.12
C GLY A 178 -1.49 -18.64 -1.12
N LEU A 179 -1.26 -17.33 -1.26
CA LEU A 179 -1.78 -16.32 -0.33
C LEU A 179 -3.25 -15.98 -0.56
N MET A 180 -3.77 -16.29 -1.75
CA MET A 180 -5.12 -15.91 -2.18
C MET A 180 -6.15 -16.87 -1.60
N THR A 181 -7.08 -16.34 -0.80
CA THR A 181 -8.25 -17.12 -0.34
C THR A 181 -9.23 -17.33 -1.50
N PRO A 182 -10.16 -18.29 -1.40
CA PRO A 182 -11.17 -18.51 -2.44
C PRO A 182 -11.97 -17.25 -2.79
N GLU A 183 -12.31 -16.41 -1.80
CA GLU A 183 -13.04 -15.16 -2.01
C GLU A 183 -12.20 -14.13 -2.77
N VAL A 184 -10.88 -14.09 -2.53
CA VAL A 184 -9.97 -13.20 -3.24
C VAL A 184 -9.79 -13.66 -4.69
N VAL A 185 -9.74 -14.98 -4.93
CA VAL A 185 -9.72 -15.55 -6.28
C VAL A 185 -11.02 -15.21 -7.03
N GLU A 186 -12.19 -15.41 -6.42
CA GLU A 186 -13.48 -15.09 -7.02
C GLU A 186 -13.56 -13.61 -7.45
N LEU A 187 -13.12 -12.68 -6.59
CA LEU A 187 -13.12 -11.26 -6.94
C LEU A 187 -12.11 -10.91 -8.03
N ALA A 188 -10.95 -11.58 -8.06
CA ALA A 188 -9.94 -11.34 -9.08
C ALA A 188 -10.45 -11.80 -10.47
N GLU A 189 -11.02 -13.01 -10.54
CA GLU A 189 -11.64 -13.55 -11.77
C GLU A 189 -12.79 -12.66 -12.24
N LEU A 190 -13.70 -12.27 -11.35
CA LEU A 190 -14.80 -11.36 -11.68
C LEU A 190 -14.30 -10.02 -12.23
N GLY A 191 -13.21 -9.48 -11.67
CA GLY A 191 -12.57 -8.27 -12.16
C GLY A 191 -12.06 -8.41 -13.59
N LYS A 192 -11.38 -9.53 -13.90
CA LYS A 192 -10.86 -9.85 -15.23
C LYS A 192 -11.98 -10.05 -16.24
N ASP A 193 -12.99 -10.86 -15.91
CA ASP A 193 -14.16 -11.12 -16.77
C ASP A 193 -14.94 -9.84 -17.11
N SER A 194 -14.85 -8.85 -16.22
CA SER A 194 -15.50 -7.54 -16.39
C SER A 194 -14.64 -6.51 -17.15
N GLY A 195 -13.44 -6.89 -17.59
CA GLY A 195 -12.57 -6.09 -18.46
C GLY A 195 -11.36 -5.45 -17.78
N ALA A 196 -10.96 -5.90 -16.60
CA ALA A 196 -9.63 -5.59 -16.07
C ALA A 196 -8.57 -6.36 -16.85
N SER A 197 -7.43 -5.73 -17.16
CA SER A 197 -6.29 -6.41 -17.79
C SER A 197 -5.59 -7.34 -16.81
N TYR A 198 -5.56 -6.95 -15.54
CA TYR A 198 -4.96 -7.72 -14.46
C TYR A 198 -5.81 -7.56 -13.20
N ALA A 199 -5.84 -8.60 -12.38
CA ALA A 199 -6.43 -8.54 -11.06
C ALA A 199 -5.68 -9.50 -10.13
N SER A 200 -5.20 -8.98 -9.01
CA SER A 200 -4.45 -9.76 -8.02
C SER A 200 -4.77 -9.29 -6.61
N GLN A 201 -4.36 -10.09 -5.63
CA GLN A 201 -4.53 -9.80 -4.22
C GLN A 201 -3.73 -8.54 -3.84
N ASN A 202 -4.32 -7.69 -3.00
CA ASN A 202 -3.55 -6.73 -2.21
C ASN A 202 -2.77 -7.53 -1.16
N MET A 203 -1.45 -7.54 -1.25
CA MET A 203 -0.59 -8.33 -0.38
C MET A 203 -0.97 -8.18 1.10
N ILE A 204 -1.28 -9.31 1.75
CA ILE A 204 -1.72 -9.40 3.16
C ILE A 204 -3.04 -8.63 3.38
N GLY A 205 -4.00 -8.83 2.48
CA GLY A 205 -5.35 -8.25 2.51
C GLY A 205 -6.39 -9.25 1.99
N LEU A 206 -7.62 -9.20 2.54
CA LEU A 206 -8.80 -9.80 1.90
C LEU A 206 -9.36 -8.77 0.90
N ALA A 207 -8.54 -8.45 -0.09
CA ALA A 207 -8.81 -7.44 -1.08
C ALA A 207 -8.10 -7.75 -2.39
N VAL A 208 -8.68 -7.30 -3.50
CA VAL A 208 -8.07 -7.32 -4.83
C VAL A 208 -7.86 -5.91 -5.35
N HIS A 209 -6.85 -5.75 -6.19
CA HIS A 209 -6.70 -4.60 -7.07
C HIS A 209 -6.78 -5.07 -8.52
N CYS A 210 -7.54 -4.33 -9.32
CA CYS A 210 -7.73 -4.56 -10.74
C CYS A 210 -7.11 -3.40 -11.51
N LEU A 211 -6.23 -3.71 -12.46
CA LEU A 211 -5.73 -2.73 -13.42
C LEU A 211 -6.73 -2.61 -14.56
N CYS A 212 -7.35 -1.45 -14.68
CA CYS A 212 -8.37 -1.19 -15.66
C CYS A 212 -7.83 -0.26 -16.76
N PRO A 213 -7.81 -0.72 -18.01
CA PRO A 213 -7.64 0.17 -19.16
C PRO A 213 -8.67 1.29 -19.13
N SER A 214 -8.32 2.41 -19.77
CA SER A 214 -9.19 3.59 -19.84
C SER A 214 -10.60 3.24 -20.30
N GLY A 215 -11.61 3.56 -19.49
CA GLY A 215 -13.03 3.35 -19.79
C GLY A 215 -13.60 2.01 -19.31
N LYS A 216 -12.76 1.07 -18.82
CA LYS A 216 -13.21 -0.22 -18.27
C LYS A 216 -13.53 -0.17 -16.78
N GLU A 217 -13.04 0.84 -16.05
CA GLU A 217 -13.13 0.92 -14.60
C GLU A 217 -14.56 0.92 -14.07
N ARG A 218 -15.52 1.51 -14.82
CA ARG A 218 -16.93 1.54 -14.41
C ARG A 218 -17.60 0.18 -14.49
N ALA A 219 -17.26 -0.62 -15.51
CA ALA A 219 -17.81 -1.96 -15.68
C ALA A 219 -17.28 -2.89 -14.59
N VAL A 220 -15.96 -2.88 -14.38
CA VAL A 220 -15.28 -3.64 -13.32
C VAL A 220 -15.82 -3.28 -11.94
N ALA A 221 -15.91 -1.98 -11.62
CA ALA A 221 -16.43 -1.54 -10.33
C ALA A 221 -17.91 -1.92 -10.12
N ARG A 222 -18.73 -1.93 -11.18
CA ARG A 222 -20.14 -2.35 -11.08
C ARG A 222 -20.24 -3.86 -10.79
N ALA A 223 -19.46 -4.67 -11.50
CA ALA A 223 -19.46 -6.11 -11.30
C ALA A 223 -19.01 -6.49 -9.88
N LEU A 224 -17.91 -5.91 -9.40
CA LEU A 224 -17.41 -6.14 -8.05
C LEU A 224 -18.41 -5.74 -6.96
N ARG A 225 -19.12 -4.60 -7.14
CA ARG A 225 -20.20 -4.19 -6.20
C ARG A 225 -21.41 -5.13 -6.23
N GLY A 226 -21.65 -5.80 -7.36
CA GLY A 226 -22.72 -6.78 -7.53
C GLY A 226 -22.38 -8.17 -6.98
N SER A 227 -21.13 -8.42 -6.56
CA SER A 227 -20.73 -9.69 -5.98
C SER A 227 -21.47 -9.97 -4.66
N ARG A 228 -21.75 -11.25 -4.41
CA ARG A 228 -22.36 -11.74 -3.16
C ARG A 228 -21.48 -11.48 -1.95
N LEU A 229 -20.16 -11.31 -2.16
CA LEU A 229 -19.17 -10.99 -1.12
C LEU A 229 -19.30 -9.56 -0.59
N ARG A 230 -20.11 -8.70 -1.25
CA ARG A 230 -20.37 -7.29 -0.86
C ARG A 230 -19.10 -6.51 -0.49
N PRO A 231 -18.05 -6.51 -1.33
CA PRO A 231 -16.82 -5.79 -1.01
C PRO A 231 -17.04 -4.27 -1.02
N ARG A 232 -16.23 -3.54 -0.27
CA ARG A 232 -16.05 -2.10 -0.45
C ARG A 232 -15.26 -1.87 -1.74
N VAL A 233 -15.85 -1.14 -2.69
CA VAL A 233 -15.27 -0.92 -4.02
C VAL A 233 -14.95 0.54 -4.27
N ASP A 234 -13.65 0.81 -4.46
CA ASP A 234 -13.09 2.14 -4.71
C ASP A 234 -12.34 2.19 -6.05
N THR A 235 -12.18 3.38 -6.63
CA THR A 235 -11.50 3.58 -7.92
C THR A 235 -10.49 4.71 -7.81
N PHE A 236 -9.25 4.46 -8.25
CA PHE A 236 -8.11 5.35 -8.11
C PHE A 236 -7.42 5.62 -9.46
N GLY A 237 -6.77 6.78 -9.57
CA GLY A 237 -5.77 7.03 -10.60
C GLY A 237 -4.37 6.62 -10.14
N ILE A 238 -3.49 6.31 -11.08
CA ILE A 238 -2.09 5.96 -10.78
C ILE A 238 -1.20 7.19 -11.00
N GLY A 239 -0.40 7.55 -10.00
CA GLY A 239 0.65 8.58 -10.13
C GLY A 239 0.16 10.00 -10.40
N GLY A 240 -1.15 10.26 -10.29
CA GLY A 240 -1.70 11.60 -10.40
C GLY A 240 -1.44 12.44 -9.14
N LYS A 241 -1.22 13.75 -9.32
CA LYS A 241 -1.40 14.69 -8.20
C LYS A 241 -2.88 14.69 -7.81
N LYS A 242 -3.19 14.73 -6.51
CA LYS A 242 -4.52 15.21 -6.07
C LYS A 242 -4.69 16.61 -6.65
N ALA A 243 -5.81 16.87 -7.32
CA ALA A 243 -6.20 18.25 -7.59
C ALA A 243 -6.28 18.98 -6.24
N GLY A 244 -5.52 20.07 -6.07
CA GLY A 244 -5.64 20.95 -4.91
C GLY A 244 -4.68 20.75 -3.74
N VAL A 245 -3.50 20.15 -3.93
CA VAL A 245 -2.38 20.38 -2.99
C VAL A 245 -1.38 21.32 -3.67
N GLN A 246 -1.63 22.62 -3.49
CA GLN A 246 -0.63 23.68 -3.59
C GLN A 246 0.15 23.73 -2.28
#